data_AF-A0A941MF12-F1
#
_entry.id   AF-A0A941MF12-F1
#
_cell.length_a   1.000
_cell.length_b   1.000
_cell.length_c   1.000
_cell.angle_alpha   90.00
_cell.angle_beta   90.00
_cell.angle_gamma   90.00
#
_symmetry.space_group_name_H-M   'P 1'
#
loop_
_entity.id
_entity.type
_entity.pdbx_description
1 polymer ?
#
loop_
_entity_poly.entity_id
_entity_poly.type
_entity_poly.pdbx_seq_one_letter_code
_entity_poly.pdbx_strand_id
1 'polypeptide(L)'
;MRQVFRSQRLENVEVAADLLRKQGIEVKIANGRSWRGYRRGNFSYDLRKARDPDTLPSLWIINADDQPRARQILRELGLLESTREGYADALPNDRFSFTPGSGANSPDRKRMRIGLLAMIGVVIALIVFLPHHKGAPPPVAAAPRPAAAPPVIPEAITETSIFRMDVPKALAAKLITTTATRHKLQTACASVDGKVPAADVIAMAAASGITVQAMADCTGPHALRVSIERYMTDGSGSGDVQVTIGNGAAQTHFVQRDGALWNVRDQH
;
A
#
# COMPACT_ATOMS: atom_id res chain seq x y z
N MET A 1 9.00 32.53 13.42
CA MET A 1 8.73 31.86 12.13
C MET A 1 7.62 30.83 12.27
N ARG A 2 6.69 30.74 11.31
CA ARG A 2 5.58 29.76 11.33
C ARG A 2 5.42 29.10 9.96
N GLN A 3 5.17 27.80 9.94
CA GLN A 3 4.91 27.07 8.71
C GLN A 3 3.50 27.37 8.16
N VAL A 4 3.41 27.57 6.85
CA VAL A 4 2.13 27.84 6.18
C VAL A 4 1.81 26.91 5.02
N PHE A 5 2.83 26.33 4.39
CA PHE A 5 2.64 25.45 3.25
C PHE A 5 3.74 24.38 3.22
N ARG A 6 3.42 23.20 2.69
CA ARG A 6 4.37 22.12 2.44
C ARG A 6 3.92 21.34 1.21
N SER A 7 4.87 20.84 0.44
CA SER A 7 4.58 20.00 -0.72
C SER A 7 5.67 18.97 -0.91
N GLN A 8 5.32 17.85 -1.55
CA GLN A 8 6.31 16.86 -1.99
C GLN A 8 7.18 17.40 -3.12
N ARG A 9 6.66 18.34 -3.91
CA ARG A 9 7.40 18.98 -5.00
C ARG A 9 7.96 20.31 -4.53
N LEU A 10 9.27 20.44 -4.64
CA LEU A 10 9.99 21.65 -4.26
C LEU A 10 9.56 22.84 -5.12
N GLU A 11 9.29 22.62 -6.39
CA GLU A 11 8.85 23.63 -7.35
C GLU A 11 7.56 24.32 -6.88
N ASN A 12 6.62 23.55 -6.29
CA ASN A 12 5.38 24.11 -5.76
C ASN A 12 5.64 25.05 -4.58
N VAL A 13 6.61 24.71 -3.73
CA VAL A 13 7.01 25.53 -2.57
C VAL A 13 7.75 26.79 -3.03
N GLU A 14 8.58 26.69 -4.07
CA GLU A 14 9.28 27.82 -4.68
C GLU A 14 8.29 28.81 -5.31
N VAL A 15 7.33 28.32 -6.10
CA VAL A 15 6.28 29.15 -6.71
C VAL A 15 5.44 29.84 -5.64
N ALA A 16 5.02 29.12 -4.59
CA ALA A 16 4.26 29.72 -3.49
C ALA A 16 5.08 30.78 -2.73
N ALA A 17 6.38 30.54 -2.53
CA ALA A 17 7.28 31.51 -1.91
C ALA A 17 7.38 32.80 -2.72
N ASP A 18 7.54 32.69 -4.04
CA ASP A 18 7.65 33.85 -4.93
C ASP A 18 6.36 34.67 -4.97
N LEU A 19 5.19 34.02 -4.90
CA LEU A 19 3.90 34.70 -4.80
C LEU A 19 3.78 35.49 -3.50
N LEU A 20 4.16 34.92 -2.36
CA LEU A 20 4.14 35.63 -1.08
C LEU A 20 5.15 36.79 -1.04
N ARG A 21 6.34 36.61 -1.62
CA ARG A 21 7.34 37.70 -1.75
C ARG A 21 6.81 38.87 -2.58
N LYS A 22 6.12 38.59 -3.69
CA LYS A 22 5.49 39.63 -4.52
C LYS A 22 4.43 40.44 -3.76
N GLN A 23 3.80 39.83 -2.75
CA GLN A 23 2.83 40.48 -1.86
C GLN A 23 3.48 41.17 -0.64
N GLY A 24 4.82 41.26 -0.61
CA GLY A 24 5.58 41.92 0.44
C GLY A 24 5.75 41.08 1.71
N ILE A 25 5.51 39.77 1.67
CA ILE A 25 5.62 38.88 2.83
C ILE A 25 6.99 38.20 2.82
N GLU A 26 7.70 38.30 3.94
CA GLU A 26 9.03 37.71 4.09
C GLU A 26 8.95 36.20 4.41
N VAL A 27 9.59 35.38 3.57
CA VAL A 27 9.47 33.91 3.61
C VAL A 27 10.82 33.20 3.53
N LYS A 28 10.90 32.06 4.21
CA LYS A 28 12.02 31.12 4.21
C LYS A 28 11.56 29.75 3.71
N ILE A 29 12.29 29.17 2.78
CA ILE A 29 12.09 27.80 2.33
C ILE A 29 13.00 26.89 3.16
N ALA A 30 12.42 25.90 3.84
CA ALA A 30 13.16 24.81 4.46
C ALA A 30 13.15 23.59 3.54
N ASN A 31 14.23 22.80 3.58
CA ASN A 31 14.46 21.67 2.68
C ASN A 31 14.40 22.06 1.18
N GLY A 32 14.85 23.28 0.88
CA GLY A 32 14.97 23.81 -0.47
C GLY A 32 16.25 23.35 -1.20
N ARG A 33 16.50 23.91 -2.39
CA ARG A 33 17.74 23.69 -3.15
C ARG A 33 18.92 24.31 -2.41
N SER A 34 19.44 23.63 -1.39
CA SER A 34 20.69 24.02 -0.75
C SER A 34 21.87 23.37 -1.49
N TRP A 35 22.98 24.11 -1.55
CA TRP A 35 24.25 23.98 -2.28
C TRP A 35 24.96 22.60 -2.32
N ARG A 36 24.36 21.51 -1.83
CA ARG A 36 24.82 20.12 -2.07
C ARG A 36 23.98 19.44 -3.14
N GLY A 37 23.94 20.08 -4.30
CA GLY A 37 23.37 19.52 -5.52
C GLY A 37 24.03 18.19 -5.90
N TYR A 38 23.31 17.42 -6.71
CA TYR A 38 23.78 16.21 -7.40
C TYR A 38 23.63 14.85 -6.72
N ARG A 39 22.55 14.63 -5.98
CA ARG A 39 21.85 13.34 -6.10
C ARG A 39 20.40 13.62 -6.45
N ARG A 40 20.04 13.31 -7.70
CA ARG A 40 18.63 13.21 -8.12
C ARG A 40 18.00 12.12 -7.27
N GLY A 41 17.48 12.49 -6.10
CA GLY A 41 16.58 11.62 -5.36
C GLY A 41 15.35 11.47 -6.24
N ASN A 42 15.14 10.27 -6.78
CA ASN A 42 13.97 10.00 -7.59
C ASN A 42 12.72 10.43 -6.81
N PHE A 43 11.80 11.10 -7.51
CA PHE A 43 10.48 11.42 -7.01
C PHE A 43 9.88 10.13 -6.42
N SER A 44 9.62 10.09 -5.11
CA SER A 44 9.11 8.90 -4.42
C SER A 44 7.71 9.18 -3.90
N TYR A 45 6.74 8.37 -4.31
CA TYR A 45 5.36 8.39 -3.82
C TYR A 45 5.20 7.66 -2.47
N ASP A 46 6.28 7.19 -1.83
CA ASP A 46 6.18 6.47 -0.55
C ASP A 46 5.63 7.41 0.54
N LEU A 47 4.35 7.24 0.85
CA LEU A 47 3.64 7.99 1.89
C LEU A 47 4.33 7.88 3.26
N ARG A 48 5.14 6.84 3.50
CA ARG A 48 5.92 6.69 4.73
C ARG A 48 7.07 7.67 4.82
N LYS A 49 7.70 8.04 3.70
CA LYS A 49 8.72 9.10 3.64
C LYS A 49 8.06 10.48 3.73
N ALA A 50 6.90 10.67 3.10
CA ALA A 50 6.12 11.91 3.21
C ALA A 50 5.54 12.17 4.62
N ARG A 51 5.58 11.17 5.52
CA ARG A 51 5.14 11.30 6.90
C ARG A 51 6.18 11.92 7.81
N ASP A 52 7.45 11.95 7.41
CA ASP A 52 8.51 12.63 8.15
C ASP A 52 8.50 14.14 7.83
N PRO A 53 8.05 15.01 8.76
CA PRO A 53 7.91 16.44 8.53
C PRO A 53 9.24 17.13 8.19
N ASP A 54 10.37 16.54 8.59
CA ASP A 54 11.69 17.13 8.40
C ASP A 54 12.26 16.88 6.99
N THR A 55 11.63 16.01 6.20
CA THR A 55 12.11 15.64 4.85
C THR A 55 11.46 16.44 3.73
N LEU A 56 10.25 16.98 3.97
CA LEU A 56 9.48 17.66 2.93
C LEU A 56 9.91 19.13 2.77
N PRO A 57 10.00 19.63 1.53
CA PRO A 57 10.03 21.07 1.24
C PRO A 57 8.88 21.79 1.94
N SER A 58 9.21 22.83 2.71
CA SER A 58 8.23 23.59 3.49
C SER A 58 8.48 25.08 3.45
N LEU A 59 7.39 25.84 3.46
CA LEU A 59 7.37 27.29 3.44
C LEU A 59 7.07 27.84 4.82
N TRP A 60 7.98 28.67 5.29
CA TRP A 60 7.93 29.32 6.60
C TRP A 60 7.88 30.82 6.42
N ILE A 61 7.02 31.49 7.18
CA ILE A 61 6.98 32.95 7.23
C ILE A 61 7.90 33.40 8.34
N ILE A 62 8.71 34.43 8.07
CA ILE A 62 9.69 34.93 9.02
C ILE A 62 8.97 35.65 10.18
N ASN A 63 8.16 36.65 9.83
CA ASN A 63 7.28 37.36 10.75
C ASN A 63 6.00 36.55 11.05
N ALA A 64 5.66 36.37 12.32
CA ALA A 64 4.46 35.62 12.69
C ALA A 64 3.16 36.39 12.38
N ASP A 65 3.20 37.72 12.39
CA ASP A 65 2.02 38.58 12.19
C ASP A 65 1.49 38.52 10.75
N ASP A 66 2.35 38.19 9.78
CA ASP A 66 1.96 38.04 8.37
C ASP A 66 1.28 36.69 8.08
N GLN A 67 1.21 35.79 9.06
CA GLN A 67 0.68 34.44 8.86
C GLN A 67 -0.81 34.41 8.42
N PRO A 68 -1.73 35.16 9.05
CA PRO A 68 -3.13 35.15 8.64
C PRO A 68 -3.31 35.66 7.20
N ARG A 69 -2.59 36.73 6.85
CA ARG A 69 -2.60 37.33 5.52
C ARG A 69 -2.04 36.38 4.47
N ALA A 70 -0.91 35.73 4.72
CA ALA A 70 -0.34 34.75 3.83
C ALA A 70 -1.27 33.56 3.57
N ARG A 71 -1.93 33.04 4.63
CA ARG A 71 -2.91 31.95 4.50
C ARG A 71 -4.15 32.38 3.72
N GLN A 72 -4.56 33.64 3.83
CA GLN A 72 -5.64 34.17 3.02
C GLN A 72 -5.27 34.17 1.53
N ILE A 73 -4.11 34.74 1.19
CA ILE A 73 -3.61 34.78 -0.21
C ILE A 73 -3.49 33.36 -0.79
N LEU A 74 -2.91 32.42 -0.03
CA LEU A 74 -2.78 31.03 -0.50
C LEU A 74 -4.13 30.32 -0.68
N ARG A 75 -5.16 30.67 0.10
CA ARG A 75 -6.53 30.14 -0.09
C ARG A 75 -7.21 30.73 -1.32
N GLU A 76 -7.08 32.04 -1.54
CA GLU A 76 -7.63 32.72 -2.72
C GLU A 76 -7.07 32.13 -4.03
N LEU A 77 -5.83 31.64 -3.98
CA LEU A 77 -5.15 30.98 -5.11
C LEU A 77 -5.43 29.46 -5.20
N GLY A 78 -6.26 28.90 -4.33
CA GLY A 78 -6.57 27.48 -4.29
C GLY A 78 -5.40 26.58 -3.86
N LEU A 79 -4.33 27.14 -3.28
CA LEU A 79 -3.16 26.39 -2.81
C LEU A 79 -3.37 25.81 -1.40
N LEU A 80 -4.33 26.35 -0.66
CA LEU A 80 -4.80 25.80 0.61
C LEU A 80 -6.28 25.46 0.49
N GLU A 81 -6.61 24.19 0.73
CA GLU A 81 -8.01 23.79 0.84
C GLU A 81 -8.62 24.54 2.03
N SER A 82 -9.79 25.16 1.79
CA SER A 82 -10.47 25.85 2.86
C SER A 82 -10.79 24.81 3.94
N THR A 83 -10.22 24.98 5.13
CA THR A 83 -10.70 24.27 6.31
C THR A 83 -12.05 24.90 6.70
N ARG A 84 -13.03 24.84 5.81
CA ARG A 84 -14.43 25.06 6.16
C ARG A 84 -14.93 23.69 6.62
N GLU A 85 -15.00 23.58 7.94
CA GLU A 85 -15.88 22.67 8.65
C GLU A 85 -17.23 22.61 7.91
N GLY A 86 -17.55 21.44 7.35
CA GLY A 86 -18.67 21.27 6.42
C GLY A 86 -18.62 19.98 5.61
N TYR A 87 -17.48 19.29 5.60
CA TYR A 87 -17.31 17.94 5.05
C TYR A 87 -16.69 16.97 6.07
N ALA A 88 -17.01 17.16 7.36
CA ALA A 88 -16.55 16.28 8.44
C ALA A 88 -17.61 15.25 8.89
N ASP A 89 -18.86 15.33 8.41
CA ASP A 89 -19.97 14.47 8.88
C ASP A 89 -20.37 13.33 7.93
N ALA A 90 -19.61 13.09 6.85
CA ALA A 90 -19.91 11.99 5.90
C ALA A 90 -18.74 11.01 5.68
N LEU A 91 -17.67 11.11 6.46
CA LEU A 91 -16.58 10.14 6.46
C LEU A 91 -16.36 9.66 7.90
N PRO A 92 -16.36 8.34 8.16
CA PRO A 92 -15.92 7.82 9.45
C PRO A 92 -14.50 8.31 9.69
N ASN A 93 -14.38 9.23 10.64
CA ASN A 93 -13.13 9.83 11.05
C ASN A 93 -12.40 8.81 11.94
N ASP A 94 -11.91 7.72 11.34
CA ASP A 94 -10.90 6.85 11.94
C ASP A 94 -9.54 7.58 11.91
N ARG A 95 -9.53 8.75 12.54
CA ARG A 95 -8.30 9.42 12.95
C ARG A 95 -7.77 8.61 14.11
N PHE A 96 -6.76 7.81 13.79
CA PHE A 96 -5.77 7.28 14.71
C PHE A 96 -5.38 8.35 15.75
N SER A 97 -6.12 8.36 16.85
CA SER A 97 -5.65 8.90 18.12
C SER A 97 -4.65 7.87 18.63
N PHE A 98 -3.41 7.94 18.12
CA PHE A 98 -2.31 7.24 18.77
C PHE A 98 -2.00 8.02 20.04
N THR A 99 -2.69 7.67 21.12
CA THR A 99 -2.11 7.77 22.47
C THR A 99 -0.74 7.12 22.39
N PRO A 100 0.36 7.81 22.74
CA PRO A 100 1.64 7.14 22.84
C PRO A 100 1.54 6.15 23.99
N GLY A 101 1.20 4.91 23.65
CA GLY A 101 1.33 3.78 24.54
C GLY A 101 2.80 3.71 24.92
N SER A 102 3.07 4.07 26.18
CA SER A 102 4.32 3.82 26.87
C SER A 102 4.83 2.43 26.49
N GLY A 103 5.97 2.39 25.80
CA GLY A 103 6.59 1.16 25.36
C GLY A 103 6.94 0.29 26.56
N ALA A 104 6.13 -0.74 26.81
CA ALA A 104 6.54 -1.85 27.65
C ALA A 104 7.65 -2.59 26.89
N ASN A 105 8.90 -2.36 27.33
CA ASN A 105 10.07 -3.12 26.93
C ASN A 105 9.85 -4.59 27.31
N SER A 106 9.24 -5.38 26.44
CA SER A 106 9.11 -6.82 26.67
C SER A 106 10.50 -7.46 26.67
N PRO A 107 10.87 -8.23 27.73
CA PRO A 107 12.18 -8.87 27.86
C PRO A 107 12.48 -9.89 26.77
N ASP A 108 11.47 -10.36 26.02
CA ASP A 108 11.63 -11.37 24.96
C ASP A 108 12.36 -10.85 23.72
N ARG A 109 12.15 -9.57 23.34
CA ARG A 109 12.87 -8.99 22.19
C ARG A 109 14.37 -8.81 22.45
N LYS A 110 14.78 -8.60 23.71
CA LYS A 110 16.20 -8.54 24.10
C LYS A 110 16.85 -9.92 24.07
N ARG A 111 16.15 -10.96 24.54
CA ARG A 111 16.66 -12.34 24.55
C ARG A 111 16.89 -12.88 23.15
N MET A 112 16.00 -12.60 22.20
CA MET A 112 16.16 -13.00 20.79
C MET A 112 17.36 -12.32 20.11
N ARG A 113 17.61 -11.04 20.39
CA ARG A 113 18.78 -10.31 19.84
C ARG A 113 20.11 -10.84 20.38
N ILE A 114 20.16 -11.23 21.66
CA ILE A 114 21.37 -11.78 22.28
C ILE A 114 21.66 -13.18 21.73
N GLY A 115 20.63 -14.02 21.54
CA GLY A 115 20.79 -15.34 20.93
C GLY A 115 21.36 -15.28 19.51
N LEU A 116 20.89 -14.34 18.69
CA LEU A 116 21.40 -14.15 17.34
C LEU A 116 22.88 -13.71 17.33
N LEU A 117 23.27 -12.79 18.20
CA LEU A 117 24.66 -12.32 18.29
C LEU A 117 25.61 -13.42 18.78
N ALA A 118 25.19 -14.26 19.72
CA ALA A 118 25.97 -15.40 20.17
C ALA A 118 26.21 -16.42 19.05
N MET A 119 25.19 -16.68 18.22
CA MET A 119 25.29 -17.60 17.08
C MET A 119 26.27 -17.08 16.02
N ILE A 120 26.22 -15.78 15.69
CA ILE A 120 27.20 -15.15 14.79
C ILE A 120 28.63 -15.25 15.36
N GLY A 121 28.81 -15.04 16.66
CA GLY A 121 30.10 -15.19 17.33
C GLY A 121 30.68 -16.60 17.21
N VAL A 122 29.84 -17.63 17.38
CA VAL A 122 30.26 -19.04 17.24
C VAL A 122 30.65 -19.36 15.80
N VAL A 123 29.91 -18.86 14.80
CA VAL A 123 30.25 -19.05 13.38
C VAL A 123 31.60 -18.41 13.04
N ILE A 124 31.86 -17.19 13.53
CA ILE A 124 33.14 -16.51 13.31
C ILE A 124 34.29 -17.27 13.98
N ALA A 125 34.11 -17.76 15.21
CA ALA A 125 35.12 -18.56 15.90
C ALA A 125 35.42 -19.87 15.15
N LEU A 126 34.40 -20.50 14.55
CA LEU A 126 34.56 -21.71 13.77
C LEU A 126 35.39 -21.46 12.50
N ILE A 127 35.16 -20.33 11.81
CA ILE A 127 35.91 -19.94 10.60
C ILE A 127 37.39 -19.67 10.92
N VAL A 128 37.69 -19.08 12.09
CA VAL A 128 39.07 -18.77 12.52
C VAL A 128 39.85 -20.03 12.92
N PHE A 129 39.17 -21.09 13.39
CA PHE A 129 39.81 -22.34 13.82
C PHE A 129 40.02 -23.38 12.70
N LEU A 130 39.62 -23.10 11.45
CA LEU A 130 39.97 -23.98 10.33
C LEU A 130 41.47 -23.81 9.97
N PRO A 131 42.24 -24.90 9.88
CA PRO A 131 43.65 -24.83 9.51
C PRO A 131 43.78 -24.29 8.08
N HIS A 132 44.50 -23.17 7.94
CA HIS A 132 44.79 -22.56 6.65
C HIS A 132 45.67 -23.50 5.82
N HIS A 133 45.10 -24.06 4.75
CA HIS A 133 45.88 -24.74 3.72
C HIS A 133 46.79 -23.71 3.03
N LYS A 134 48.08 -24.03 3.03
CA LYS A 134 49.17 -23.22 2.47
C LYS A 134 49.06 -23.15 0.95
N GLY A 135 49.22 -21.93 0.42
CA GLY A 135 49.96 -21.68 -0.83
C GLY A 135 49.15 -21.17 -2.02
N ALA A 136 49.28 -19.88 -2.32
CA ALA A 136 49.34 -19.37 -3.69
C ALA A 136 50.26 -18.13 -3.72
N PRO A 137 51.17 -18.00 -4.71
CA PRO A 137 52.14 -16.90 -4.77
C PRO A 137 51.45 -15.55 -5.06
N PRO A 138 52.07 -14.42 -4.67
CA PRO A 138 51.49 -13.11 -4.89
C PRO A 138 51.37 -12.83 -6.41
N PRO A 139 50.19 -12.40 -6.90
CA PRO A 139 50.08 -11.92 -8.27
C PRO A 139 50.88 -10.62 -8.41
N VAL A 140 51.76 -10.59 -9.42
CA VAL A 140 52.48 -9.41 -9.88
C VAL A 140 51.45 -8.31 -10.18
N ALA A 141 51.68 -7.12 -9.61
CA ALA A 141 50.83 -5.96 -9.83
C ALA A 141 50.79 -5.58 -11.31
N ALA A 142 49.66 -5.82 -11.97
CA ALA A 142 49.37 -5.26 -13.28
C ALA A 142 49.01 -3.77 -13.14
N ALA A 143 49.55 -2.94 -14.03
CA ALA A 143 49.26 -1.51 -14.11
C ALA A 143 47.73 -1.25 -14.19
N PRO A 144 47.24 -0.13 -13.62
CA PRO A 144 45.82 0.17 -13.59
C PRO A 144 45.29 0.40 -15.01
N ARG A 145 44.41 -0.51 -15.47
CA ARG A 145 43.54 -0.23 -16.62
C ARG A 145 42.42 0.72 -16.17
N PRO A 146 42.00 1.70 -17.00
CA PRO A 146 40.80 2.47 -16.73
C PRO A 146 39.61 1.51 -16.63
N ALA A 147 38.90 1.56 -15.51
CA ALA A 147 37.70 0.76 -15.29
C ALA A 147 36.63 1.18 -16.31
N ALA A 148 36.19 0.24 -17.14
CA ALA A 148 34.99 0.41 -17.93
C ALA A 148 33.80 0.64 -16.98
N ALA A 149 33.00 1.67 -17.27
CA ALA A 149 31.82 1.99 -16.50
C ALA A 149 30.87 0.76 -16.47
N PRO A 150 30.26 0.44 -15.31
CA PRO A 150 29.29 -0.65 -15.25
C PRO A 150 28.11 -0.37 -16.18
N PRO A 151 27.59 -1.40 -16.89
CA PRO A 151 26.39 -1.23 -17.69
C PRO A 151 25.23 -0.82 -16.78
N VAL A 152 24.53 0.24 -17.18
CA VAL A 152 23.27 0.65 -16.55
C VAL A 152 22.24 -0.42 -16.88
N ILE A 153 22.00 -1.34 -15.94
CA ILE A 153 20.86 -2.26 -16.00
C ILE A 153 19.64 -1.43 -15.59
N PRO A 154 18.62 -1.23 -16.45
CA PRO A 154 17.39 -0.61 -16.02
C PRO A 154 16.74 -1.52 -14.96
N GLU A 155 16.60 -1.02 -13.74
CA GLU A 155 15.76 -1.66 -12.72
C GLU A 155 14.34 -1.73 -13.28
N ALA A 156 13.89 -2.94 -13.61
CA ALA A 156 12.49 -3.19 -13.93
C ALA A 156 11.65 -2.85 -12.69
N ILE A 157 10.68 -1.96 -12.86
CA ILE A 157 9.75 -1.56 -11.80
C ILE A 157 8.91 -2.79 -11.43
N THR A 158 9.23 -3.44 -10.32
CA THR A 158 8.50 -4.58 -9.75
C THR A 158 7.58 -4.18 -8.59
N GLU A 159 7.09 -2.93 -8.58
CA GLU A 159 6.07 -2.49 -7.63
C GLU A 159 4.67 -2.79 -8.21
N THR A 160 4.29 -4.06 -8.16
CA THR A 160 2.92 -4.49 -8.44
C THR A 160 2.03 -4.00 -7.30
N SER A 161 1.27 -2.93 -7.54
CA SER A 161 0.33 -2.38 -6.56
C SER A 161 -0.96 -3.20 -6.55
N ILE A 162 -1.39 -3.62 -5.36
CA ILE A 162 -2.61 -4.43 -5.18
C ILE A 162 -3.73 -3.50 -4.71
N PHE A 163 -4.84 -3.52 -5.44
CA PHE A 163 -6.02 -2.68 -5.22
C PHE A 163 -7.22 -3.53 -4.82
N ARG A 164 -8.08 -2.98 -3.96
CA ARG A 164 -9.40 -3.55 -3.71
C ARG A 164 -10.35 -3.05 -4.79
N MET A 165 -10.97 -3.97 -5.52
CA MET A 165 -11.95 -3.70 -6.57
C MET A 165 -13.29 -4.38 -6.22
N ASP A 166 -14.37 -3.88 -6.83
CA ASP A 166 -15.66 -4.58 -6.78
C ASP A 166 -15.52 -5.95 -7.46
N VAL A 167 -16.18 -6.96 -6.90
CA VAL A 167 -16.14 -8.33 -7.44
C VAL A 167 -16.78 -8.35 -8.84
N PRO A 168 -16.05 -8.75 -9.90
CA PRO A 168 -16.61 -8.84 -11.25
C PRO A 168 -17.78 -9.85 -11.30
N LYS A 169 -18.84 -9.50 -12.02
CA LYS A 169 -20.07 -10.32 -12.14
C LYS A 169 -19.80 -11.77 -12.57
N ALA A 170 -18.97 -11.95 -13.59
CA ALA A 170 -18.58 -13.27 -14.07
C ALA A 170 -17.80 -14.08 -13.03
N LEU A 171 -16.97 -13.41 -12.21
CA LEU A 171 -16.24 -14.05 -11.12
C LEU A 171 -17.22 -14.48 -10.01
N ALA A 172 -18.13 -13.60 -9.60
CA ALA A 172 -19.15 -13.91 -8.60
C ALA A 172 -19.99 -15.13 -9.01
N ALA A 173 -20.49 -15.15 -10.25
CA ALA A 173 -21.28 -16.27 -10.78
C ALA A 173 -20.48 -17.58 -10.77
N LYS A 174 -19.21 -17.54 -11.17
CA LYS A 174 -18.31 -18.71 -11.17
C LYS A 174 -18.10 -19.24 -9.76
N LEU A 175 -17.84 -18.37 -8.78
CA LEU A 175 -17.62 -18.76 -7.39
C LEU A 175 -18.87 -19.40 -6.79
N ILE A 176 -20.04 -18.76 -6.94
CA ILE A 176 -21.32 -19.30 -6.44
C ILE A 176 -21.60 -20.69 -7.05
N THR A 177 -21.43 -20.82 -8.37
CA THR A 177 -21.70 -22.08 -9.06
C THR A 177 -20.72 -23.16 -8.60
N THR A 178 -19.43 -22.84 -8.54
CA THR A 178 -18.39 -23.80 -8.16
C THR A 178 -18.57 -24.26 -6.72
N THR A 179 -18.89 -23.36 -5.78
CA THR A 179 -19.13 -23.73 -4.39
C THR A 179 -20.40 -24.58 -4.25
N ALA A 180 -21.51 -24.19 -4.89
CA ALA A 180 -22.76 -24.95 -4.87
C ALA A 180 -22.57 -26.38 -5.43
N THR A 181 -21.86 -26.52 -6.56
CA THR A 181 -21.56 -27.82 -7.16
C THR A 181 -20.68 -28.69 -6.24
N ARG A 182 -19.64 -28.12 -5.62
CA ARG A 182 -18.77 -28.86 -4.67
C ARG A 182 -19.57 -29.39 -3.48
N HIS A 183 -20.52 -28.61 -2.98
CA HIS A 183 -21.39 -29.00 -1.86
C HIS A 183 -22.62 -29.81 -2.29
N LYS A 184 -22.79 -30.10 -3.59
CA LYS A 184 -23.92 -30.85 -4.16
C LYS A 184 -25.29 -30.25 -3.83
N LEU A 185 -25.37 -28.91 -3.80
CA LEU A 185 -26.60 -28.16 -3.58
C LEU A 185 -27.01 -27.42 -4.85
N GLN A 186 -28.30 -27.45 -5.17
CA GLN A 186 -28.86 -26.75 -6.34
C GLN A 186 -29.35 -25.34 -6.01
N THR A 187 -29.40 -24.99 -4.73
CA THR A 187 -29.85 -23.69 -4.24
C THR A 187 -28.75 -23.03 -3.40
N ALA A 188 -28.42 -21.79 -3.74
CA ALA A 188 -27.42 -20.98 -3.05
C ALA A 188 -27.99 -19.59 -2.70
N CYS A 189 -27.83 -19.19 -1.45
CA CYS A 189 -28.09 -17.84 -0.99
C CYS A 189 -26.78 -17.06 -1.03
N ALA A 190 -26.71 -16.03 -1.87
CA ALA A 190 -25.47 -15.33 -2.13
C ALA A 190 -25.53 -13.85 -1.71
N SER A 191 -24.39 -13.32 -1.29
CA SER A 191 -24.11 -11.89 -1.22
C SER A 191 -22.78 -11.59 -1.89
N VAL A 192 -22.71 -10.45 -2.57
CA VAL A 192 -21.49 -10.00 -3.28
C VAL A 192 -21.17 -8.60 -2.78
N ASP A 193 -19.99 -8.43 -2.16
CA ASP A 193 -19.56 -7.20 -1.48
C ASP A 193 -20.63 -6.63 -0.52
N GLY A 194 -21.28 -7.52 0.23
CA GLY A 194 -22.35 -7.18 1.17
C GLY A 194 -23.69 -6.76 0.52
N LYS A 195 -23.80 -6.81 -0.80
CA LYS A 195 -25.00 -6.44 -1.56
C LYS A 195 -25.74 -7.67 -2.10
N VAL A 196 -27.00 -7.44 -2.49
CA VAL A 196 -27.78 -8.42 -3.25
C VAL A 196 -27.09 -8.69 -4.59
N PRO A 197 -26.95 -9.96 -5.01
CA PRO A 197 -26.35 -10.29 -6.30
C PRO A 197 -27.10 -9.60 -7.45
N ALA A 198 -26.35 -9.06 -8.40
CA ALA A 198 -26.93 -8.46 -9.59
C ALA A 198 -27.69 -9.51 -10.44
N ALA A 199 -28.71 -9.08 -11.16
CA ALA A 199 -29.59 -9.97 -11.92
C ALA A 199 -28.86 -10.82 -12.98
N ASP A 200 -27.79 -10.29 -13.55
CA ASP A 200 -26.92 -11.02 -14.48
C ASP A 200 -26.14 -12.15 -13.80
N VAL A 201 -25.64 -11.93 -12.58
CA VAL A 201 -25.00 -12.99 -11.77
C VAL A 201 -25.98 -14.12 -11.50
N ILE A 202 -27.23 -13.78 -11.15
CA ILE A 202 -28.30 -14.76 -10.92
C ILE A 202 -28.59 -15.55 -12.21
N ALA A 203 -28.71 -14.87 -13.35
CA ALA A 203 -28.96 -15.51 -14.64
C ALA A 203 -27.80 -16.44 -15.07
N MET A 204 -26.54 -16.03 -14.86
CA MET A 204 -25.36 -16.83 -15.16
C MET A 204 -25.27 -18.10 -14.30
N ALA A 205 -25.61 -18.00 -13.01
CA ALA A 205 -25.65 -19.16 -12.13
C ALA A 205 -26.81 -20.11 -12.48
N ALA A 206 -27.98 -19.56 -12.83
CA ALA A 206 -29.14 -20.33 -13.28
C ALA A 206 -28.86 -21.12 -14.57
N ALA A 207 -28.12 -20.52 -15.51
CA ALA A 207 -27.66 -21.21 -16.73
C ALA A 207 -26.76 -22.43 -16.42
N SER A 208 -26.14 -22.46 -15.25
CA SER A 208 -25.34 -23.59 -14.75
C SER A 208 -26.13 -24.57 -13.86
N GLY A 209 -27.46 -24.40 -13.78
CA GLY A 209 -28.34 -25.25 -12.96
C GLY A 209 -28.39 -24.88 -11.47
N ILE A 210 -27.89 -23.70 -11.07
CA ILE A 210 -27.90 -23.25 -9.67
C ILE A 210 -28.93 -22.13 -9.50
N THR A 211 -29.89 -22.35 -8.60
CA THR A 211 -30.85 -21.34 -8.18
C THR A 211 -30.22 -20.41 -7.14
N VAL A 212 -30.14 -19.12 -7.44
CA VAL A 212 -29.54 -18.11 -6.55
C VAL A 212 -30.60 -17.20 -5.95
N GLN A 213 -30.55 -17.02 -4.64
CA GLN A 213 -31.40 -16.10 -3.89
C GLN A 213 -30.55 -15.08 -3.11
N ALA A 214 -31.14 -13.95 -2.75
CA ALA A 214 -30.49 -12.99 -1.88
C ALA A 214 -30.22 -13.61 -0.50
N MET A 215 -29.10 -13.25 0.11
CA MET A 215 -28.74 -13.75 1.45
C MET A 215 -29.83 -13.50 2.50
N ALA A 216 -30.54 -12.37 2.40
CA ALA A 216 -31.62 -12.00 3.33
C ALA A 216 -32.87 -12.90 3.21
N ASP A 217 -33.15 -13.42 2.01
CA ASP A 217 -34.33 -14.22 1.71
C ASP A 217 -34.08 -15.73 1.88
N CYS A 218 -33.01 -16.09 2.58
CA CYS A 218 -32.55 -17.47 2.66
C CYS A 218 -33.39 -18.31 3.61
N THR A 219 -34.51 -18.84 3.10
CA THR A 219 -35.45 -19.68 3.84
C THR A 219 -35.36 -21.14 3.38
N GLY A 220 -34.34 -21.88 3.84
CA GLY A 220 -34.26 -23.32 3.56
C GLY A 220 -33.06 -24.00 4.18
N PRO A 221 -33.21 -25.23 4.74
CA PRO A 221 -32.11 -26.00 5.31
C PRO A 221 -31.13 -26.56 4.25
N HIS A 222 -31.54 -26.60 2.98
CA HIS A 222 -30.75 -27.09 1.85
C HIS A 222 -30.17 -25.97 0.98
N ALA A 223 -30.21 -24.72 1.44
CA ALA A 223 -29.62 -23.61 0.71
C ALA A 223 -28.19 -23.32 1.21
N LEU A 224 -27.22 -23.34 0.28
CA LEU A 224 -25.84 -23.00 0.61
C LEU A 224 -25.71 -21.48 0.78
N ARG A 225 -25.30 -21.01 1.96
CA ARG A 225 -24.98 -19.58 2.16
C ARG A 225 -23.56 -19.29 1.71
N VAL A 226 -23.38 -18.33 0.82
CA VAL A 226 -22.07 -17.94 0.27
C VAL A 226 -21.94 -16.42 0.24
N SER A 227 -20.98 -15.84 0.95
CA SER A 227 -20.62 -14.42 0.78
C SER A 227 -19.30 -14.31 0.04
N ILE A 228 -19.23 -13.39 -0.92
CA ILE A 228 -18.04 -13.14 -1.73
C ILE A 228 -17.66 -11.68 -1.57
N GLU A 229 -16.46 -11.42 -1.08
CA GLU A 229 -16.03 -10.08 -0.72
C GLU A 229 -14.54 -9.86 -0.99
N ARG A 230 -14.15 -8.58 -0.94
CA ARG A 230 -12.74 -8.17 -0.84
C ARG A 230 -11.88 -8.74 -1.97
N TYR A 231 -12.31 -8.54 -3.22
CA TYR A 231 -11.47 -8.84 -4.37
C TYR A 231 -10.26 -7.88 -4.43
N MET A 232 -9.07 -8.45 -4.31
CA MET A 232 -7.78 -7.78 -4.35
C MET A 232 -7.08 -8.14 -5.66
N THR A 233 -6.76 -7.16 -6.50
CA THR A 233 -6.12 -7.39 -7.81
C THR A 233 -5.11 -6.29 -8.11
N ASP A 234 -4.11 -6.63 -8.89
CA ASP A 234 -3.11 -5.71 -9.43
C ASP A 234 -3.47 -5.18 -10.84
N GLY A 235 -4.66 -5.52 -11.35
CA GLY A 235 -5.09 -5.16 -12.70
C GLY A 235 -4.59 -6.10 -13.79
N SER A 236 -3.80 -7.14 -13.47
CA SER A 236 -3.34 -8.16 -14.43
C SER A 236 -4.46 -9.13 -14.87
N GLY A 237 -5.63 -9.04 -14.26
CA GLY A 237 -6.69 -10.05 -14.38
C GLY A 237 -6.52 -11.22 -13.40
N SER A 238 -5.53 -11.17 -12.52
CA SER A 238 -5.38 -12.11 -11.40
C SER A 238 -5.60 -11.42 -10.06
N GLY A 239 -5.90 -12.18 -9.01
CA GLY A 239 -6.09 -11.60 -7.69
C GLY A 239 -6.51 -12.61 -6.64
N ASP A 240 -6.77 -12.10 -5.44
CA ASP A 240 -7.30 -12.87 -4.33
C ASP A 240 -8.71 -12.40 -4.01
N VAL A 241 -9.62 -13.32 -3.70
CA VAL A 241 -10.99 -13.02 -3.28
C VAL A 241 -11.32 -13.81 -2.03
N GLN A 242 -12.06 -13.19 -1.11
CA GLN A 242 -12.53 -13.88 0.09
C GLN A 242 -13.92 -14.45 -0.13
N VAL A 243 -14.08 -15.71 0.25
CA VAL A 243 -15.35 -16.44 0.18
C VAL A 243 -15.65 -17.01 1.55
N THR A 244 -16.83 -16.72 2.08
CA THR A 244 -17.32 -17.31 3.33
C THR A 244 -18.50 -18.21 3.03
N ILE A 245 -18.46 -19.43 3.55
CA ILE A 245 -19.51 -20.43 3.34
C ILE A 245 -20.22 -20.70 4.68
N GLY A 246 -21.55 -20.60 4.69
CA GLY A 246 -22.34 -20.76 5.91
C GLY A 246 -21.97 -19.72 6.96
N ASN A 247 -21.67 -20.21 8.16
CA ASN A 247 -21.13 -19.41 9.27
C ASN A 247 -19.62 -19.70 9.49
N GLY A 248 -18.94 -20.22 8.47
CA GLY A 248 -17.52 -20.58 8.54
C GLY A 248 -16.58 -19.37 8.55
N ALA A 249 -15.28 -19.64 8.61
CA ALA A 249 -14.27 -18.60 8.42
C ALA A 249 -14.17 -18.19 6.95
N ALA A 250 -13.80 -16.93 6.69
CA ALA A 250 -13.51 -16.45 5.35
C ALA A 250 -12.27 -17.17 4.78
N GLN A 251 -12.43 -17.77 3.60
CA GLN A 251 -11.38 -18.47 2.86
C GLN A 251 -10.89 -17.60 1.71
N THR A 252 -9.58 -17.50 1.53
CA THR A 252 -8.99 -16.74 0.43
C THR A 252 -8.78 -17.68 -0.76
N HIS A 253 -9.32 -17.31 -1.92
CA HIS A 253 -9.10 -18.03 -3.17
C HIS A 253 -8.33 -17.17 -4.14
N PHE A 254 -7.34 -17.76 -4.79
CA PHE A 254 -6.64 -17.12 -5.90
C PHE A 254 -7.47 -17.28 -7.16
N VAL A 255 -7.66 -16.19 -7.90
CA VAL A 255 -8.49 -16.14 -9.10
C VAL A 255 -7.71 -15.58 -10.26
N GLN A 256 -7.91 -16.14 -11.43
CA GLN A 256 -7.27 -15.70 -12.67
C GLN A 256 -8.30 -15.66 -13.78
N ARG A 257 -8.36 -14.51 -14.47
CA ARG A 257 -9.20 -14.30 -15.64
C ARG A 257 -8.55 -14.91 -16.87
N ASP A 258 -9.32 -15.69 -17.61
CA ASP A 258 -8.96 -16.25 -18.90
C ASP A 258 -10.03 -15.86 -19.93
N GLY A 259 -9.77 -14.78 -20.67
CA GLY A 259 -10.78 -14.16 -21.53
C GLY A 259 -12.02 -13.72 -20.72
N ALA A 260 -13.20 -14.23 -21.08
CA ALA A 260 -14.44 -13.96 -20.33
C ALA A 260 -14.65 -14.90 -19.13
N LEU A 261 -13.82 -15.93 -19.00
CA LEU A 261 -13.94 -16.96 -17.96
C LEU A 261 -13.03 -16.66 -16.78
N TRP A 262 -13.32 -17.30 -15.65
CA TRP A 262 -12.54 -17.19 -14.42
C TRP A 262 -12.14 -18.58 -13.94
N ASN A 263 -10.86 -18.72 -13.64
CA ASN A 263 -10.27 -19.88 -13.00
C ASN A 263 -10.09 -19.57 -11.52
N VAL A 264 -10.56 -20.48 -10.66
CA VAL A 264 -10.49 -20.35 -9.20
C VAL A 264 -9.59 -21.46 -8.69
N ARG A 265 -8.54 -21.08 -7.96
CA ARG A 265 -7.63 -22.02 -7.29
C ARG A 265 -7.78 -21.84 -5.78
N ASP A 266 -7.88 -22.95 -5.07
CA ASP A 266 -7.94 -22.94 -3.61
C ASP A 266 -6.53 -22.72 -3.06
N GLN A 267 -6.35 -21.70 -2.22
CA GLN A 267 -5.15 -21.60 -1.41
C GLN A 267 -5.29 -22.62 -0.26
N HIS A 268 -4.36 -23.57 -0.18
CA HIS A 268 -4.32 -24.59 0.88
C HIS A 268 -3.87 -23.98 2.20
#